data_AF-A0A7K7WK02-F1
#
_entry.id   AF-A0A7K7WK02-F1
#
_cell.length_a   1.000
_cell.length_b   1.000
_cell.length_c   1.000
_cell.angle_alpha   90.00
_cell.angle_beta   90.00
_cell.angle_gamma   90.00
#
_symmetry.space_group_name_H-M   'P 1'
#
loop_
_entity.id
_entity.type
_entity.pdbx_description
1 polymer ?
#
loop_
_entity_poly.entity_id
_entity_poly.type
_entity_poly.pdbx_seq_one_letter_code
_entity_poly.pdbx_strand_id
1 'polypeptide(L)'
;DLPEWNFDGSSTFQAEGSNSDMYLRPAAMFRDPFRKDPNKLVLCEVFKYNRQSAETNLRHTCRRIMDMVSNQHPWFGMEQEYTLLGTDGHPFGWPSNGFPGPQGPYYCGVGADKAYGRDIVEAHYRACLYAGVKIGGTNAEVMPAQWEFQVGPCEGIEMGDHLWIARFILHRVCEDFGVIVSFDPKPIPGNWNGAGCHTNFSTKSMREEGGLK
;
A
#
# COMPACT_ATOMS: atom_id res chain seq x y z
N ASP A 1 -10.74 -23.68 3.16
CA ASP A 1 -10.31 -22.91 4.34
C ASP A 1 -8.81 -22.98 4.51
N LEU A 2 -8.18 -21.86 4.88
CA LEU A 2 -6.74 -21.79 5.17
C LEU A 2 -6.53 -22.02 6.68
N PRO A 3 -5.49 -22.77 7.09
CA PRO A 3 -5.19 -22.98 8.50
C PRO A 3 -4.71 -21.68 9.17
N GLU A 4 -4.97 -21.55 10.48
CA GLU A 4 -4.24 -20.58 11.30
C GLU A 4 -2.75 -20.95 11.34
N TRP A 5 -1.90 -19.95 11.52
CA TRP A 5 -0.47 -20.14 11.70
C TRP A 5 0.04 -19.26 12.85
N ASN A 6 1.34 -19.28 13.10
CA ASN A 6 1.99 -18.49 14.14
C ASN A 6 3.36 -18.00 13.66
N PHE A 7 3.89 -17.03 14.40
CA PHE A 7 5.23 -16.48 14.20
C PHE A 7 5.81 -16.03 15.54
N ASP A 8 7.13 -15.84 15.56
CA ASP A 8 7.85 -15.27 16.70
C ASP A 8 7.65 -13.75 16.76
N GLY A 9 6.75 -13.30 17.63
CA GLY A 9 6.46 -11.88 17.84
C GLY A 9 7.57 -11.10 18.53
N SER A 10 8.53 -11.78 19.19
CA SER A 10 9.67 -11.08 19.81
C SER A 10 10.63 -10.52 18.76
N SER A 11 10.74 -11.21 17.62
CA SER A 11 11.51 -10.77 16.46
C SER A 11 10.81 -9.68 15.63
N THR A 12 9.59 -9.27 15.99
CA THR A 12 8.83 -8.20 15.32
C THR A 12 8.41 -7.07 16.27
N PHE A 13 8.94 -7.05 17.50
CA PHE A 13 8.60 -6.09 18.57
C PHE A 13 7.14 -6.13 19.03
N GLN A 14 6.48 -7.30 18.93
CA GLN A 14 5.07 -7.48 19.29
C GLN A 14 4.84 -8.42 20.48
N ALA A 15 5.87 -9.13 20.94
CA ALA A 15 5.83 -10.00 22.11
C ALA A 15 7.17 -10.00 22.86
N GLU A 16 7.18 -10.52 24.08
CA GLU A 16 8.41 -10.75 24.84
C GLU A 16 9.05 -12.09 24.47
N GLY A 17 10.37 -12.20 24.56
CA GLY A 17 11.08 -13.45 24.25
C GLY A 17 10.72 -14.63 25.15
N SER A 18 10.22 -14.38 26.36
CA SER A 18 9.76 -15.42 27.30
C SER A 18 8.42 -16.05 26.92
N ASN A 19 7.63 -15.37 26.07
CA ASN A 19 6.33 -15.82 25.58
C ASN A 19 6.05 -15.16 24.21
N SER A 20 6.72 -15.66 23.18
CA SER A 20 6.87 -14.93 21.92
C SER A 20 5.86 -15.31 20.83
N ASP A 21 5.17 -16.45 20.97
CA ASP A 21 4.23 -16.92 19.95
C ASP A 21 3.03 -15.97 19.76
N MET A 22 2.82 -15.57 18.51
CA MET A 22 1.63 -14.83 18.08
C MET A 22 0.95 -15.56 16.92
N TYR A 23 -0.37 -15.39 16.80
CA TYR A 23 -1.18 -16.11 15.82
C TYR A 23 -1.51 -15.25 14.60
N LEU A 24 -1.41 -15.87 13.43
CA LEU A 24 -1.86 -15.36 12.14
C LEU A 24 -3.19 -16.00 11.79
N ARG A 25 -4.22 -15.16 11.66
CA ARG A 25 -5.54 -15.58 11.17
C ARG A 25 -5.75 -15.06 9.74
N PRO A 26 -5.93 -15.94 8.75
CA PRO A 26 -6.20 -15.53 7.37
C PRO A 26 -7.41 -14.59 7.27
N ALA A 27 -7.23 -13.48 6.57
CA ALA A 27 -8.20 -12.39 6.45
C ALA A 27 -8.66 -12.16 5.01
N ALA A 28 -7.72 -12.14 4.07
CA ALA A 28 -7.95 -12.01 2.63
C ALA A 28 -6.89 -12.79 1.85
N MET A 29 -7.26 -13.33 0.69
CA MET A 29 -6.38 -14.15 -0.14
C MET A 29 -6.33 -13.59 -1.57
N PHE A 30 -5.12 -13.50 -2.11
CA PHE A 30 -4.83 -12.97 -3.44
C PHE A 30 -3.98 -13.98 -4.22
N ARG A 31 -3.96 -13.87 -5.55
CA ARG A 31 -3.01 -14.65 -6.36
C ARG A 31 -1.60 -14.10 -6.13
N ASP A 32 -0.61 -14.98 -6.12
CA ASP A 32 0.79 -14.58 -5.98
C ASP A 32 1.37 -14.19 -7.36
N PRO A 33 1.67 -12.90 -7.61
CA PRO A 33 2.21 -12.48 -8.91
C PRO A 33 3.67 -12.91 -9.13
N PHE A 34 4.40 -13.25 -8.07
CA PHE A 34 5.81 -13.63 -8.12
C PHE A 34 5.99 -15.13 -8.37
N ARG A 35 5.16 -15.95 -7.69
CA ARG A 35 5.18 -17.41 -7.83
C ARG A 35 4.15 -17.94 -8.82
N LYS A 36 3.26 -17.09 -9.34
CA LYS A 36 2.15 -17.41 -10.25
C LYS A 36 1.21 -18.48 -9.68
N ASP A 37 0.19 -18.82 -10.45
CA ASP A 37 -0.77 -19.86 -10.06
C ASP A 37 -0.09 -21.24 -9.98
N PRO A 38 -0.49 -22.10 -9.04
CA PRO A 38 -1.64 -21.96 -8.13
C PRO A 38 -1.35 -21.21 -6.81
N ASN A 39 -0.16 -20.62 -6.64
CA ASN A 39 0.29 -20.02 -5.39
C ASN A 39 -0.52 -18.78 -4.96
N LYS A 40 -0.44 -18.43 -3.68
CA LYS A 40 -1.30 -17.41 -3.04
C LYS A 40 -0.50 -16.49 -2.11
N LEU A 41 -0.94 -15.24 -2.05
CA LEU A 41 -0.63 -14.31 -0.96
C LEU A 41 -1.80 -14.31 0.01
N VAL A 42 -1.51 -14.27 1.31
CA VAL A 42 -2.53 -14.31 2.37
C VAL A 42 -2.25 -13.16 3.33
N LEU A 43 -3.17 -12.19 3.36
CA LEU A 43 -3.19 -11.15 4.39
C LEU A 43 -3.78 -11.75 5.67
N CYS A 44 -3.18 -11.45 6.82
CA CYS A 44 -3.59 -12.00 8.11
C CYS A 44 -3.86 -10.91 9.14
N GLU A 45 -4.80 -11.17 10.04
CA GLU A 45 -4.90 -10.50 11.33
C GLU A 45 -3.94 -11.15 12.33
N VAL A 46 -3.48 -10.36 13.31
CA VAL A 46 -2.55 -10.81 14.35
C VAL A 46 -3.24 -10.84 15.70
N PHE A 47 -3.09 -11.97 16.41
CA PHE A 47 -3.60 -12.19 17.76
C PHE A 47 -2.48 -12.65 18.69
N LYS A 48 -2.56 -12.27 19.97
CA LYS A 48 -1.60 -12.65 21.01
C LYS A 48 -1.83 -14.08 21.50
N TYR A 49 -0.93 -14.56 22.36
CA TYR A 49 -1.04 -15.86 23.05
C TYR A 49 -2.41 -16.12 23.68
N ASN A 50 -3.05 -15.08 24.24
CA ASN A 50 -4.36 -15.14 24.90
C ASN A 50 -5.56 -14.95 23.94
N ARG A 51 -5.32 -15.00 22.62
CA ARG A 51 -6.30 -14.80 21.54
C ARG A 51 -6.94 -13.42 21.48
N GLN A 52 -6.42 -12.44 22.23
CA GLN A 52 -6.80 -11.04 22.04
C GLN A 52 -6.08 -10.45 20.83
N SER A 53 -6.71 -9.45 20.20
CA SER A 53 -6.12 -8.70 19.09
C SER A 53 -4.79 -8.07 19.53
N ALA A 54 -3.77 -8.15 18.68
CA ALA A 54 -2.54 -7.38 18.89
C ALA A 54 -2.82 -5.88 18.84
N GLU A 55 -1.99 -5.06 19.50
CA GLU A 55 -2.11 -3.60 19.55
C GLU A 55 -2.11 -2.98 18.16
N THR A 56 -1.27 -3.52 17.27
CA THR A 56 -1.13 -3.06 15.89
C THR A 56 -2.20 -3.62 14.95
N ASN A 57 -3.06 -4.54 15.40
CA ASN A 57 -4.16 -5.08 14.60
C ASN A 57 -5.36 -4.12 14.62
N LEU A 58 -5.26 -3.08 13.79
CA LEU A 58 -6.33 -2.10 13.59
C LEU A 58 -7.48 -2.64 12.73
N ARG A 59 -7.23 -3.70 11.94
CA ARG A 59 -8.22 -4.34 11.08
C ARG A 59 -9.39 -4.89 11.90
N HIS A 60 -9.10 -5.48 13.06
CA HIS A 60 -10.10 -6.10 13.93
C HIS A 60 -11.24 -5.14 14.30
N THR A 61 -10.89 -3.93 14.76
CA THR A 61 -11.88 -2.90 15.12
C THR A 61 -12.50 -2.28 13.87
N CYS A 62 -11.72 -2.03 12.82
CA CYS A 62 -12.23 -1.48 11.55
C CYS A 62 -13.34 -2.37 10.96
N ARG A 63 -13.14 -3.69 10.93
CA ARG A 63 -14.13 -4.66 10.45
C ARG A 63 -15.45 -4.52 11.20
N ARG A 64 -15.42 -4.45 12.53
CA ARG A 64 -16.62 -4.28 13.35
C ARG A 64 -17.40 -3.02 13.00
N ILE A 65 -16.70 -1.91 12.76
CA ILE A 65 -17.34 -0.65 12.35
C ILE A 65 -17.97 -0.80 10.95
N MET A 66 -17.26 -1.39 9.99
CA MET A 66 -17.78 -1.61 8.64
C MET A 66 -19.00 -2.52 8.63
N ASP A 67 -19.03 -3.55 9.49
CA ASP A 67 -20.19 -4.43 9.67
C ASP A 67 -21.42 -3.65 10.18
N MET A 68 -21.22 -2.73 11.15
CA MET A 68 -22.31 -1.91 11.73
C MET A 68 -22.97 -0.98 10.71
N VAL A 69 -22.23 -0.48 9.72
CA VAL A 69 -22.74 0.46 8.70
C VAL A 69 -22.83 -0.17 7.30
N SER A 70 -22.81 -1.50 7.23
CA SER A 70 -22.84 -2.25 5.97
C SER A 70 -24.06 -1.91 5.09
N ASN A 71 -25.19 -1.57 5.71
CA ASN A 71 -26.40 -1.11 5.02
C ASN A 71 -26.22 0.22 4.24
N GLN A 72 -25.18 1.00 4.55
CA GLN A 72 -24.86 2.24 3.85
C GLN A 72 -23.93 2.04 2.65
N HIS A 73 -23.39 0.83 2.44
CA HIS A 73 -22.43 0.51 1.37
C HIS A 73 -21.31 1.55 1.20
N PRO A 74 -20.49 1.77 2.24
CA PRO A 74 -19.40 2.74 2.21
C PRO A 74 -18.32 2.31 1.22
N TRP A 75 -18.07 3.13 0.20
CA TRP A 75 -17.01 2.94 -0.77
C TRP A 75 -15.86 3.88 -0.48
N PHE A 76 -14.65 3.36 -0.70
CA PHE A 76 -13.41 4.09 -0.54
C PHE A 76 -12.55 3.95 -1.80
N GLY A 77 -11.79 5.00 -2.10
CA GLY A 77 -10.68 4.95 -3.05
C GLY A 77 -9.48 5.67 -2.46
N MET A 78 -8.34 5.00 -2.38
CA MET A 78 -7.13 5.55 -1.76
C MET A 78 -6.02 5.74 -2.78
N GLU A 79 -5.45 6.94 -2.79
CA GLU A 79 -4.37 7.39 -3.67
C GLU A 79 -3.07 7.29 -2.90
N GLN A 80 -2.27 6.24 -3.10
CA GLN A 80 -1.01 6.05 -2.39
C GLN A 80 0.13 6.71 -3.13
N GLU A 81 0.61 7.84 -2.62
CA GLU A 81 1.86 8.43 -3.07
C GLU A 81 3.06 7.76 -2.37
N TYR A 82 4.19 7.69 -3.06
CA TYR A 82 5.43 7.14 -2.53
C TYR A 82 6.65 7.71 -3.27
N THR A 83 7.81 7.58 -2.65
CA THR A 83 9.09 7.96 -3.28
C THR A 83 10.00 6.76 -3.40
N LEU A 84 10.64 6.62 -4.57
CA LEU A 84 11.70 5.65 -4.81
C LEU A 84 13.05 6.22 -4.38
N LEU A 85 13.80 5.45 -3.59
CA LEU A 85 15.12 5.80 -3.09
C LEU A 85 16.14 4.75 -3.55
N GLY A 86 17.36 5.18 -3.83
CA GLY A 86 18.51 4.29 -3.89
C GLY A 86 18.80 3.66 -2.53
N THR A 87 19.67 2.64 -2.52
CA THR A 87 20.08 1.96 -1.29
C THR A 87 20.89 2.86 -0.35
N ASP A 88 21.40 3.98 -0.85
CA ASP A 88 22.06 5.04 -0.08
C ASP A 88 21.06 5.98 0.63
N GLY A 89 19.75 5.79 0.41
CA GLY A 89 18.68 6.62 0.97
C GLY A 89 18.42 7.90 0.17
N HIS A 90 19.14 8.15 -0.92
CA HIS A 90 18.92 9.31 -1.79
C HIS A 90 17.83 9.00 -2.82
N PRO A 91 17.01 9.96 -3.28
CA PRO A 91 15.97 9.65 -4.27
C PRO A 91 16.54 9.07 -5.56
N PHE A 92 15.87 8.04 -6.08
CA PHE A 92 16.35 7.27 -7.21
C PHE A 92 16.49 8.13 -8.47
N GLY A 93 17.66 8.07 -9.12
CA GLY A 93 17.95 8.86 -10.32
C GLY A 93 18.35 10.32 -10.05
N TRP A 94 18.38 10.76 -8.80
CA TRP A 94 18.95 12.07 -8.46
C TRP A 94 20.49 12.06 -8.52
N PRO A 95 21.15 13.21 -8.75
CA PRO A 95 22.60 13.31 -8.66
C PRO A 95 23.08 12.96 -7.24
N SER A 96 24.10 12.11 -7.10
CA SER A 96 24.55 11.53 -5.81
C SER A 96 24.93 12.54 -4.72
N ASN A 97 25.24 13.79 -5.09
CA ASN A 97 25.55 14.88 -4.15
C ASN A 97 24.83 16.17 -4.54
N GLY A 98 23.63 16.06 -5.11
CA GLY A 98 22.92 17.23 -5.60
C GLY A 98 21.44 17.01 -5.80
N PHE A 99 20.83 18.02 -6.40
CA PHE A 99 19.42 18.07 -6.72
C PHE A 99 19.23 18.03 -8.23
N PRO A 100 18.15 17.42 -8.73
CA PRO A 100 17.75 17.58 -10.12
C PRO A 100 17.25 19.02 -10.37
N GLY A 101 16.81 19.30 -11.59
CA GLY A 101 16.16 20.58 -11.90
C GLY A 101 14.91 20.83 -11.03
N PRO A 102 14.43 22.08 -10.94
CA PRO A 102 13.25 22.41 -10.14
C PRO A 102 12.02 21.61 -10.57
N GLN A 103 11.09 21.40 -9.63
CA GLN A 103 9.80 20.74 -9.90
C GLN A 103 9.03 21.44 -11.03
N GLY A 104 8.30 20.67 -11.83
CA GLY A 104 7.56 21.16 -12.99
C GLY A 104 7.43 20.13 -14.12
N PRO A 105 8.52 19.60 -14.68
CA PRO A 105 8.46 18.70 -15.82
C PRO A 105 8.19 17.22 -15.45
N TYR A 106 8.16 16.90 -14.15
CA TYR A 106 8.13 15.51 -13.67
C TYR A 106 6.71 14.92 -13.59
N TYR A 107 5.73 15.72 -13.17
CA TYR A 107 4.33 15.28 -13.05
C TYR A 107 3.80 14.80 -14.41
N CYS A 108 3.34 13.54 -14.45
CA CYS A 108 2.93 12.85 -15.68
C CYS A 108 3.97 12.92 -16.84
N GLY A 109 5.24 13.16 -16.51
CA GLY A 109 6.32 13.34 -17.47
C GLY A 109 6.72 12.04 -18.18
N VAL A 110 7.34 12.19 -19.36
CA VAL A 110 7.91 11.09 -20.15
C VAL A 110 9.30 11.47 -20.66
N GLY A 111 10.21 10.50 -20.67
CA GLY A 111 11.61 10.70 -21.05
C GLY A 111 12.56 10.34 -19.90
N ALA A 112 13.78 9.94 -20.25
CA ALA A 112 14.80 9.52 -19.30
C ALA A 112 15.28 10.65 -18.38
N ASP A 113 14.99 11.91 -18.73
CA ASP A 113 15.29 13.13 -17.99
C ASP A 113 14.14 13.58 -17.06
N LYS A 114 13.01 12.85 -17.04
CA LYS A 114 11.80 13.23 -16.30
C LYS A 114 11.23 12.10 -15.44
N ALA A 115 11.17 10.88 -15.98
CA ALA A 115 10.49 9.77 -15.34
C ALA A 115 11.48 8.71 -14.82
N TYR A 116 11.76 8.73 -13.52
CA TYR A 116 12.72 7.82 -12.89
C TYR A 116 12.01 6.64 -12.23
N GLY A 117 12.35 5.41 -12.63
CA GLY A 117 11.82 4.19 -12.02
C GLY A 117 10.50 3.68 -12.60
N ARG A 118 10.11 4.07 -13.82
CA ARG A 118 8.88 3.59 -14.46
C ARG A 118 8.78 2.07 -14.56
N ASP A 119 9.90 1.36 -14.68
CA ASP A 119 9.91 -0.11 -14.72
C ASP A 119 9.27 -0.74 -13.47
N ILE A 120 9.51 -0.15 -12.29
CA ILE A 120 8.92 -0.58 -11.01
C ILE A 120 7.41 -0.34 -11.02
N VAL A 121 6.98 0.83 -11.50
CA VAL A 121 5.56 1.23 -11.57
C VAL A 121 4.77 0.29 -12.48
N GLU A 122 5.30 0.01 -13.67
CA GLU A 122 4.67 -0.88 -14.66
C GLU A 122 4.62 -2.33 -14.16
N ALA A 123 5.70 -2.80 -13.52
CA ALA A 123 5.74 -4.14 -12.92
C ALA A 123 4.74 -4.25 -11.76
N HIS A 124 4.69 -3.26 -10.87
CA HIS A 124 3.75 -3.20 -9.75
C HIS A 124 2.30 -3.17 -10.21
N TYR A 125 1.97 -2.33 -11.21
CA TYR A 125 0.61 -2.26 -11.75
C TYR A 125 0.14 -3.63 -12.23
N ARG A 126 0.96 -4.28 -13.08
CA ARG A 126 0.62 -5.59 -13.66
C ARG A 126 0.57 -6.68 -12.59
N ALA A 127 1.45 -6.62 -11.58
CA ALA A 127 1.44 -7.55 -10.46
C ALA A 127 0.15 -7.40 -9.62
N CYS A 128 -0.28 -6.17 -9.35
CA CYS A 128 -1.54 -5.88 -8.66
C CYS A 128 -2.76 -6.40 -9.44
N LEU A 129 -2.82 -6.13 -10.75
CA LEU A 129 -3.89 -6.67 -11.62
C LEU A 129 -3.93 -8.20 -11.58
N TYR A 130 -2.76 -8.85 -11.70
CA TYR A 130 -2.67 -10.30 -11.65
C TYR A 130 -3.13 -10.86 -10.29
N ALA A 131 -2.70 -10.23 -9.20
CA ALA A 131 -3.04 -10.64 -7.83
C ALA A 131 -4.54 -10.53 -7.54
N GLY A 132 -5.28 -9.71 -8.31
CA GLY A 132 -6.68 -9.37 -8.06
C GLY A 132 -6.84 -8.15 -7.15
N VAL A 133 -5.79 -7.33 -6.99
CA VAL A 133 -5.92 -6.04 -6.31
C VAL A 133 -6.76 -5.10 -7.18
N LYS A 134 -7.73 -4.39 -6.60
CA LYS A 134 -8.57 -3.37 -7.25
C LYS A 134 -7.77 -2.07 -7.50
N ILE A 135 -6.64 -2.18 -8.19
CA ILE A 135 -5.85 -1.02 -8.63
C ILE A 135 -6.63 -0.28 -9.74
N GLY A 136 -6.81 1.03 -9.56
CA GLY A 136 -7.61 1.89 -10.45
C GLY A 136 -6.78 2.75 -11.40
N GLY A 137 -5.50 2.99 -11.10
CA GLY A 137 -4.64 3.86 -11.89
C GLY A 137 -3.25 4.07 -11.27
N THR A 138 -2.41 4.80 -12.00
CA THR A 138 -1.08 5.25 -11.58
C THR A 138 -0.68 6.52 -12.32
N ASN A 139 0.14 7.36 -11.70
CA ASN A 139 0.80 8.50 -12.35
C ASN A 139 2.18 8.77 -11.74
N ALA A 140 3.02 9.47 -12.51
CA ALA A 140 4.22 10.12 -11.97
C ALA A 140 3.80 11.37 -11.22
N GLU A 141 4.35 11.57 -10.02
CA GLU A 141 4.03 12.71 -9.17
C GLU A 141 4.97 13.90 -9.40
N VAL A 142 4.72 15.00 -8.70
CA VAL A 142 5.42 16.28 -8.89
C VAL A 142 6.92 16.20 -8.56
N MET A 143 7.32 15.48 -7.51
CA MET A 143 8.73 15.32 -7.16
C MET A 143 9.37 14.24 -8.07
N PRO A 144 10.58 14.46 -8.61
CA PRO A 144 11.26 13.43 -9.37
C PRO A 144 11.54 12.20 -8.50
N ALA A 145 11.27 11.00 -9.05
CA ALA A 145 11.24 9.71 -8.34
C ALA A 145 10.03 9.49 -7.41
N GLN A 146 9.08 10.41 -7.37
CA GLN A 146 7.77 10.24 -6.70
C GLN A 146 6.74 9.71 -7.68
N TRP A 147 5.88 8.84 -7.17
CA TRP A 147 4.85 8.16 -7.94
C TRP A 147 3.60 7.96 -7.09
N GLU A 148 2.49 7.68 -7.77
CA GLU A 148 1.22 7.36 -7.13
C GLU A 148 0.59 6.12 -7.77
N PHE A 149 -0.10 5.32 -6.95
CA PHE A 149 -1.08 4.34 -7.42
C PHE A 149 -2.40 4.50 -6.68
N GLN A 150 -3.51 4.30 -7.39
CA GLN A 150 -4.84 4.38 -6.79
C GLN A 150 -5.44 2.98 -6.61
N VAL A 151 -6.05 2.72 -5.46
CA VAL A 151 -6.81 1.49 -5.19
C VAL A 151 -8.26 1.86 -4.92
N GLY A 152 -9.19 1.27 -5.65
CA GLY A 152 -10.62 1.44 -5.45
C GLY A 152 -11.41 1.55 -6.77
N PRO A 153 -12.75 1.65 -6.67
CA PRO A 153 -13.52 1.67 -5.42
C PRO A 153 -13.56 0.31 -4.72
N CYS A 154 -13.34 0.32 -3.39
CA CYS A 154 -13.46 -0.84 -2.51
C CYS A 154 -14.54 -0.58 -1.45
N GLU A 155 -15.36 -1.58 -1.13
CA GLU A 155 -16.41 -1.45 -0.12
C GLU A 155 -15.89 -1.87 1.27
N GLY A 156 -16.09 -1.00 2.26
CA GLY A 156 -15.80 -1.30 3.67
C GLY A 156 -14.40 -1.84 3.93
N ILE A 157 -14.33 -3.02 4.56
CA ILE A 157 -13.07 -3.62 5.04
C ILE A 157 -12.10 -4.00 3.91
N GLU A 158 -12.60 -4.22 2.70
CA GLU A 158 -11.77 -4.59 1.54
C GLU A 158 -10.76 -3.49 1.21
N MET A 159 -11.08 -2.21 1.45
CA MET A 159 -10.18 -1.10 1.13
C MET A 159 -8.82 -1.27 1.82
N GLY A 160 -8.82 -1.56 3.11
CA GLY A 160 -7.60 -1.81 3.87
C GLY A 160 -6.86 -3.04 3.35
N ASP A 161 -7.59 -4.13 3.09
CA ASP A 161 -6.99 -5.39 2.64
C ASP A 161 -6.26 -5.24 1.30
N HIS A 162 -6.90 -4.58 0.33
CA HIS A 162 -6.35 -4.33 -0.98
C HIS A 162 -5.14 -3.37 -0.93
N LEU A 163 -5.21 -2.28 -0.15
CA LEU A 163 -4.10 -1.33 -0.06
C LEU A 163 -2.86 -1.96 0.61
N TRP A 164 -3.04 -2.73 1.70
CA TRP A 164 -1.93 -3.39 2.38
C TRP A 164 -1.23 -4.41 1.48
N ILE A 165 -1.98 -5.18 0.70
CA ILE A 165 -1.39 -6.10 -0.29
C ILE A 165 -0.74 -5.35 -1.45
N ALA A 166 -1.33 -4.24 -1.93
CA ALA A 166 -0.69 -3.40 -2.94
C ALA A 166 0.67 -2.84 -2.47
N ARG A 167 0.76 -2.39 -1.21
CA ARG A 167 2.02 -1.95 -0.58
C ARG A 167 3.03 -3.09 -0.45
N PHE A 168 2.60 -4.28 -0.03
CA PHE A 168 3.48 -5.46 0.04
C PHE A 168 4.07 -5.78 -1.34
N ILE A 169 3.22 -5.83 -2.37
CA ILE A 169 3.66 -6.10 -3.75
C ILE A 169 4.64 -5.01 -4.21
N LEU A 170 4.40 -3.73 -3.90
CA LEU A 170 5.33 -2.64 -4.25
C LEU A 170 6.70 -2.83 -3.62
N HIS A 171 6.77 -3.08 -2.31
CA HIS A 171 8.04 -3.38 -1.64
C HIS A 171 8.76 -4.58 -2.28
N ARG A 172 8.02 -5.64 -2.62
CA ARG A 172 8.58 -6.85 -3.22
C ARG A 172 9.09 -6.64 -4.64
N VAL A 173 8.40 -5.84 -5.45
CA VAL A 173 8.89 -5.42 -6.76
C VAL A 173 10.14 -4.56 -6.61
N CYS A 174 10.13 -3.56 -5.72
CA CYS A 174 11.29 -2.72 -5.48
C CYS A 174 12.52 -3.52 -5.03
N GLU A 175 12.34 -4.59 -4.23
CA GLU A 175 13.43 -5.51 -3.84
C GLU A 175 14.09 -6.17 -5.05
N ASP A 176 13.33 -6.66 -6.04
CA ASP A 176 13.88 -7.26 -7.26
C ASP A 176 14.68 -6.25 -8.11
N PHE A 177 14.33 -4.97 -8.04
CA PHE A 177 15.03 -3.88 -8.73
C PHE A 177 16.17 -3.26 -7.89
N GLY A 178 16.37 -3.68 -6.64
CA GLY A 178 17.39 -3.11 -5.75
C GLY A 178 17.12 -1.66 -5.35
N VAL A 179 15.85 -1.27 -5.27
CA VAL A 179 15.39 0.09 -4.93
C VAL A 179 14.59 0.04 -3.63
N ILE A 180 14.62 1.12 -2.85
CA ILE A 180 13.82 1.29 -1.64
C ILE A 180 12.57 2.10 -1.97
N VAL A 181 11.44 1.75 -1.39
CA VAL A 181 10.24 2.59 -1.42
C VAL A 181 10.00 3.19 -0.04
N SER A 182 9.70 4.49 0.00
CA SER A 182 9.31 5.22 1.20
C SER A 182 7.88 5.73 1.10
N PHE A 183 7.13 5.54 2.18
CA PHE A 183 5.82 6.16 2.42
C PHE A 183 5.92 7.31 3.44
N ASP A 184 7.14 7.79 3.73
CA ASP A 184 7.33 8.98 4.57
C ASP A 184 6.64 10.19 3.92
N PRO A 185 5.85 10.98 4.68
CA PRO A 185 5.10 12.10 4.10
C PRO A 185 5.99 13.25 3.63
N LYS A 186 7.26 13.30 4.04
CA LYS A 186 8.22 14.32 3.65
C LYS A 186 9.64 13.71 3.54
N PRO A 187 9.90 12.90 2.49
CA PRO A 187 11.14 12.14 2.37
C PRO A 187 12.35 13.07 2.17
N ILE A 188 12.16 14.25 1.56
CA ILE A 188 13.20 15.24 1.34
C ILE A 188 12.76 16.60 1.91
N PRO A 189 13.57 17.25 2.77
CA PRO A 189 13.23 18.56 3.32
C PRO A 189 13.29 19.67 2.26
N GLY A 190 12.68 20.81 2.55
CA GLY A 190 12.67 21.99 1.67
C GLY A 190 11.54 21.98 0.63
N ASN A 191 11.80 22.61 -0.51
CA ASN A 191 10.83 22.90 -1.58
C ASN A 191 10.62 21.72 -2.55
N TRP A 192 10.43 20.53 -1.98
CA TRP A 192 10.04 19.32 -2.69
C TRP A 192 8.67 18.87 -2.21
N ASN A 193 7.85 18.29 -3.07
CA ASN A 193 6.52 17.83 -2.68
C ASN A 193 6.60 16.74 -1.59
N GLY A 194 5.58 16.72 -0.72
CA GLY A 194 5.40 15.62 0.25
C GLY A 194 4.63 14.47 -0.38
N ALA A 195 4.48 13.38 0.36
CA ALA A 195 3.71 12.20 -0.04
C ALA A 195 2.40 12.09 0.77
N GLY A 196 1.27 12.06 0.07
CA GLY A 196 -0.07 11.92 0.64
C GLY A 196 -0.62 10.49 0.61
N CYS A 197 -1.79 10.34 1.23
CA CYS A 197 -2.67 9.20 0.95
C CYS A 197 -4.14 9.66 0.90
N HIS A 198 -4.51 10.37 -0.16
CA HIS A 198 -5.87 10.91 -0.28
C HIS A 198 -6.90 9.79 -0.26
N THR A 199 -8.01 10.02 0.43
CA THR A 199 -9.06 9.02 0.63
C THR A 199 -10.38 9.57 0.13
N ASN A 200 -10.77 9.11 -1.06
CA ASN A 200 -12.08 9.32 -1.64
C ASN A 200 -13.11 8.46 -0.90
N PHE A 201 -14.32 9.00 -0.66
CA PHE A 201 -15.37 8.33 0.11
C PHE A 201 -16.75 8.59 -0.47
N SER A 202 -17.62 7.58 -0.44
CA SER A 202 -19.06 7.75 -0.66
C SER A 202 -19.89 6.68 0.06
N THR A 203 -21.11 7.00 0.44
CA THR A 203 -22.15 6.03 0.81
C THR A 203 -23.10 5.79 -0.36
N LYS A 204 -23.98 4.80 -0.25
CA LYS A 204 -25.06 4.56 -1.21
C LYS A 204 -25.89 5.82 -1.46
N SER A 205 -26.32 6.52 -0.40
CA SER A 205 -27.14 7.73 -0.52
C SER A 205 -26.41 8.88 -1.20
N MET A 206 -25.09 9.01 -1.02
CA MET A 206 -24.29 10.01 -1.74
C MET A 206 -24.22 9.74 -3.24
N ARG A 207 -24.27 8.46 -3.65
CA ARG A 207 -24.20 8.04 -5.07
C ARG A 207 -25.56 8.05 -5.77
N GLU A 208 -26.66 8.12 -5.01
CA GLU A 208 -28.03 8.16 -5.53
C GLU A 208 -28.43 9.58 -5.96
N GLU A 209 -29.54 9.69 -6.70
CA GLU A 209 -30.06 10.97 -7.15
C GLU A 209 -30.36 11.90 -5.95
N GLY A 210 -29.81 13.12 -5.99
CA GLY A 210 -29.95 14.09 -4.90
C GLY A 210 -28.89 13.99 -3.79
N GLY A 211 -27.91 13.09 -3.89
CA GLY A 211 -26.85 12.91 -2.89
C GLY A 211 -25.86 14.07 -2.73
N LEU A 212 -25.90 15.08 -3.60
CA LEU A 212 -25.10 16.31 -3.53
C LEU A 212 -25.78 17.48 -2.79
N LYS A 213 -27.02 17.29 -2.32
CA LYS A 213 -27.80 18.34 -1.67
C LYS A 213 -27.37 18.62 -0.24
#